data_AF-A0A9D9SB85-F1
#
_entry.id   AF-A0A9D9SB85-F1
#
_cell.length_a   1.000
_cell.length_b   1.000
_cell.length_c   1.000
_cell.angle_alpha   90.00
_cell.angle_beta   90.00
_cell.angle_gamma   90.00
#
_symmetry.space_group_name_H-M   'P 1'
#
loop_
_entity.id
_entity.type
_entity.pdbx_description
1 polymer ?
#
loop_
_entity_poly.entity_id
_entity_poly.type
_entity_poly.pdbx_seq_one_letter_code
_entity_poly.pdbx_strand_id
1 'polypeptide(L)'
;MQDESAIDIEVDELDIIETETRVVARRRPRPAASQAALKTYIFLPAIFLAVTLLGGLRIGAVDSAFIFLKPALICLVFASAMIVLFVRSGLVDLAGWFSEDFSTLRNVANAGVLLTIFTATTQIFNSLIPEQGLPFWVIAFCFLWTIWNNLFLDFDTKKLLRSLGGMFVLAFFAKYLVLANLTTSGDAGWLQRIFENPAKETFTWLLELPRYSPATGYLQFLALALYLLGLFLTPRTTNK
;
A
#
# COMPACT_ATOMS: atom_id res chain seq x y z
N MET A 1 61.18 -42.76 44.06
CA MET A 1 59.87 -43.39 44.32
C MET A 1 58.91 -42.25 44.62
N GLN A 2 57.98 -42.02 43.69
CA GLN A 2 56.72 -41.26 43.81
C GLN A 2 56.78 -39.74 44.05
N ASP A 3 55.99 -38.88 43.41
CA ASP A 3 55.13 -38.97 42.21
C ASP A 3 54.70 -37.51 41.96
N GLU A 4 55.48 -36.75 41.19
CA GLU A 4 55.17 -35.35 40.83
C GLU A 4 54.49 -35.25 39.45
N SER A 5 53.80 -36.31 39.02
CA SER A 5 53.19 -36.40 37.69
C SER A 5 51.66 -36.28 37.66
N ALA A 6 51.02 -36.18 38.82
CA ALA A 6 49.56 -36.30 38.93
C ALA A 6 48.79 -34.96 39.03
N ILE A 7 49.45 -33.81 39.12
CA ILE A 7 48.76 -32.52 39.41
C ILE A 7 48.58 -31.65 38.15
N ASP A 8 49.34 -31.89 37.08
CA ASP A 8 49.27 -31.07 35.85
C ASP A 8 48.22 -31.55 34.82
N ILE A 9 47.54 -32.67 35.06
CA ILE A 9 46.58 -33.24 34.09
C ILE A 9 45.15 -32.71 34.30
N GLU A 10 44.82 -32.20 35.50
CA GLU A 10 43.43 -31.84 35.86
C GLU A 10 43.06 -30.39 35.50
N VAL A 11 44.04 -29.52 35.25
CA VAL A 11 43.81 -28.10 34.92
C VAL A 11 43.46 -27.91 33.43
N ASP A 12 43.97 -28.78 32.56
CA ASP A 12 43.77 -28.69 31.10
C ASP A 12 42.38 -29.21 30.68
N GLU A 13 41.86 -30.27 31.32
CA GLU A 13 40.51 -30.79 31.02
C GLU A 13 39.38 -29.86 31.48
N LEU A 14 39.56 -29.12 32.59
CA LEU A 14 38.57 -28.15 33.07
C LEU A 14 38.45 -26.93 32.15
N ASP A 15 39.57 -26.45 31.58
CA ASP A 15 39.57 -25.33 30.64
C ASP A 15 38.98 -25.73 29.27
N ILE A 16 39.18 -26.98 28.84
CA ILE A 16 38.61 -27.51 27.59
C ILE A 16 37.08 -27.68 27.71
N ILE A 17 36.58 -28.16 28.85
CA ILE A 17 35.14 -28.31 29.09
C ILE A 17 34.46 -26.93 29.22
N GLU A 18 35.07 -25.95 29.90
CA GLU A 18 34.50 -24.60 30.00
C GLU A 18 34.49 -23.88 28.64
N THR A 19 35.48 -24.15 27.79
CA THR A 19 35.58 -23.59 26.44
C THR A 19 34.56 -24.23 25.49
N GLU A 20 34.37 -25.56 25.49
CA GLU A 20 33.32 -26.21 24.68
C GLU A 20 31.91 -25.83 25.16
N THR A 21 31.68 -25.70 26.47
CA THR A 21 30.37 -25.31 27.02
C THR A 21 30.03 -23.84 26.68
N ARG A 22 31.03 -22.96 26.56
CA ARG A 22 30.84 -21.58 26.07
C ARG A 22 30.58 -21.48 24.57
N VAL A 23 31.10 -22.40 23.76
CA VAL A 23 30.90 -22.40 22.29
C VAL A 23 29.49 -22.86 21.91
N VAL A 24 28.85 -23.72 22.72
CA VAL A 24 27.50 -24.24 22.44
C VAL A 24 26.37 -23.31 22.95
N ALA A 25 26.63 -22.43 23.91
CA ALA A 25 25.60 -21.60 24.54
C ALA A 25 25.34 -20.23 23.89
N ARG A 26 25.96 -19.90 22.73
CA ARG A 26 25.83 -18.58 22.09
C ARG A 26 25.15 -18.55 20.73
N ARG A 27 24.25 -19.51 20.46
CA ARG A 27 23.37 -19.49 19.29
C ARG A 27 21.90 -19.34 19.67
N ARG A 28 21.57 -18.35 20.52
CA ARG A 28 20.19 -17.84 20.55
C ARG A 28 19.94 -17.09 19.22
N PRO A 29 18.95 -17.47 18.40
CA PRO A 29 18.62 -16.72 17.21
C PRO A 29 18.21 -15.31 17.63
N ARG A 30 18.83 -14.30 17.01
CA ARG A 30 18.62 -12.87 17.23
C ARG A 30 17.13 -12.53 17.01
N PRO A 31 16.29 -12.36 18.06
CA PRO A 31 14.84 -12.21 17.90
C PRO A 31 14.47 -10.94 17.11
N ALA A 32 15.30 -9.90 17.16
CA ALA A 32 15.10 -8.65 16.42
C ALA A 32 15.33 -8.76 14.90
N ALA A 33 16.07 -9.77 14.43
CA ALA A 33 16.30 -9.99 12.99
C ALA A 33 15.14 -10.75 12.34
N SER A 34 14.66 -11.82 13.00
CA SER A 34 13.51 -12.59 12.52
C SER A 34 12.22 -11.78 12.57
N GLN A 35 12.00 -10.98 13.63
CA GLN A 35 10.80 -10.13 13.72
C GLN A 35 10.78 -9.02 12.66
N ALA A 36 11.93 -8.44 12.32
CA ALA A 36 12.01 -7.45 11.25
C ALA A 36 11.72 -8.09 9.88
N ALA A 37 12.27 -9.28 9.62
CA ALA A 37 11.97 -10.03 8.40
C ALA A 37 10.49 -10.42 8.31
N LEU A 38 9.89 -10.89 9.42
CA LEU A 38 8.46 -11.24 9.46
C LEU A 38 7.58 -10.03 9.16
N LYS A 39 7.91 -8.85 9.70
CA LYS A 39 7.20 -7.60 9.41
C LYS A 39 7.27 -7.23 7.93
N THR A 40 8.45 -7.25 7.34
CA THR A 40 8.67 -6.81 5.95
C THR A 40 8.15 -7.81 4.92
N TYR A 41 8.28 -9.11 5.16
CA TYR A 41 7.99 -10.13 4.14
C TYR A 41 6.64 -10.83 4.32
N ILE A 42 6.02 -10.74 5.49
CA ILE A 42 4.72 -11.38 5.76
C ILE A 42 3.66 -10.31 6.01
N PHE A 43 3.82 -9.51 7.06
CA PHE A 43 2.78 -8.55 7.46
C PHE A 43 2.57 -7.45 6.42
N LEU A 44 3.64 -6.86 5.91
CA LEU A 44 3.54 -5.75 4.97
C LEU A 44 2.89 -6.17 3.63
N PRO A 45 3.31 -7.27 2.97
CA PRO A 45 2.60 -7.83 1.82
C PRO A 45 1.16 -8.22 2.12
N ALA A 46 0.88 -8.81 3.28
CA ALA A 46 -0.48 -9.18 3.66
C ALA A 46 -1.42 -7.95 3.75
N ILE A 47 -0.93 -6.83 4.31
CA ILE A 47 -1.67 -5.57 4.33
C ILE A 47 -1.96 -5.10 2.90
N PHE A 48 -0.96 -5.07 2.03
CA PHE A 48 -1.16 -4.62 0.65
C PHE A 48 -2.06 -5.56 -0.15
N LEU A 49 -1.98 -6.88 0.05
CA LEU A 49 -2.90 -7.84 -0.57
C LEU A 49 -4.34 -7.65 -0.08
N ALA A 50 -4.53 -7.36 1.22
CA ALA A 50 -5.84 -7.00 1.75
C ALA A 50 -6.37 -5.72 1.08
N VAL A 51 -5.52 -4.69 0.90
CA VAL A 51 -5.87 -3.48 0.14
C VAL A 51 -6.25 -3.81 -1.30
N THR A 52 -5.49 -4.67 -1.98
CA THR A 52 -5.78 -5.08 -3.36
C THR A 52 -7.15 -5.74 -3.46
N LEU A 53 -7.48 -6.63 -2.52
CA LEU A 53 -8.77 -7.31 -2.48
C LEU A 53 -9.91 -6.32 -2.19
N LEU A 54 -9.78 -5.51 -1.14
CA LEU A 54 -10.83 -4.60 -0.66
C LEU A 54 -11.03 -3.43 -1.63
N GLY A 55 -9.97 -2.88 -2.21
CA GLY A 55 -10.02 -1.77 -3.17
C GLY A 55 -10.68 -2.15 -4.50
N GLY A 56 -10.58 -3.42 -4.91
CA GLY A 56 -11.24 -3.96 -6.10
C GLY A 56 -12.69 -4.42 -5.87
N LEU A 57 -13.11 -4.54 -4.61
CA LEU A 57 -14.43 -5.05 -4.25
C LEU A 57 -15.49 -3.95 -4.31
N ARG A 58 -16.64 -4.27 -4.91
CA ARG A 58 -17.87 -3.47 -4.91
C ARG A 58 -19.02 -4.35 -4.44
N ILE A 59 -19.98 -3.78 -3.74
CA ILE A 59 -21.18 -4.49 -3.28
C ILE A 59 -22.38 -3.99 -4.10
N GLY A 60 -23.06 -4.92 -4.77
CA GLY A 60 -24.25 -4.63 -5.55
C GLY A 60 -25.36 -4.00 -4.68
N ALA A 61 -26.05 -2.99 -5.21
CA ALA A 61 -27.06 -2.25 -4.44
C ALA A 61 -28.33 -3.08 -4.13
N VAL A 62 -28.66 -4.06 -4.98
CA VAL A 62 -29.91 -4.85 -4.86
C VAL A 62 -29.66 -6.16 -4.11
N ASP A 63 -28.69 -6.95 -4.57
CA ASP A 63 -28.49 -8.32 -4.07
C ASP A 63 -27.33 -8.46 -3.07
N SER A 64 -26.67 -7.35 -2.71
CA SER A 64 -25.42 -7.36 -1.93
C SER A 64 -24.33 -8.27 -2.51
N ALA A 65 -24.40 -8.58 -3.80
CA ALA A 65 -23.44 -9.44 -4.48
C ALA A 65 -22.04 -8.80 -4.48
N PHE A 66 -21.02 -9.64 -4.29
CA PHE A 66 -19.63 -9.24 -4.40
C PHE A 66 -19.22 -9.11 -5.86
N ILE A 67 -18.88 -7.90 -6.27
CA ILE A 67 -18.49 -7.56 -7.64
C ILE A 67 -17.02 -7.14 -7.61
N PHE A 68 -16.16 -7.88 -8.29
CA PHE A 68 -14.77 -7.50 -8.48
C PHE A 68 -14.61 -6.72 -9.77
N LEU A 69 -14.26 -5.44 -9.65
CA LEU A 69 -14.12 -4.55 -10.80
C LEU A 69 -12.68 -4.58 -11.32
N LYS A 70 -12.51 -4.85 -12.62
CA LYS A 70 -11.19 -4.75 -13.26
C LYS A 70 -10.70 -3.29 -13.21
N PRO A 71 -9.44 -3.04 -12.81
CA PRO A 71 -8.89 -1.69 -12.83
C PRO A 71 -8.75 -1.19 -14.27
N ALA A 72 -9.09 0.09 -14.49
CA ALA A 72 -8.84 0.75 -15.76
C ALA A 72 -7.32 0.85 -16.03
N LEU A 73 -6.93 0.83 -17.31
CA LEU A 73 -5.51 0.85 -17.70
C LEU A 73 -4.75 2.06 -17.14
N ILE A 74 -5.43 3.21 -17.04
CA ILE A 74 -4.86 4.43 -16.45
C ILE A 74 -4.47 4.26 -14.97
N CYS A 75 -5.14 3.38 -14.22
CA CYS A 75 -4.79 3.09 -12.82
C CYS A 75 -3.43 2.38 -12.73
N LEU A 76 -3.09 1.52 -13.70
CA LEU A 76 -1.76 0.91 -13.76
C LEU A 76 -0.69 1.96 -14.10
N VAL A 77 -1.00 2.89 -15.02
CA VAL A 77 -0.08 4.00 -15.35
C VAL A 77 0.19 4.86 -14.12
N PHE A 78 -0.83 5.22 -13.35
CA PHE A 78 -0.67 5.96 -12.10
C PHE A 78 0.09 5.17 -11.03
N ALA A 79 -0.17 3.87 -10.91
CA ALA A 79 0.58 3.02 -9.99
C ALA A 79 2.06 2.96 -10.36
N SER A 80 2.40 2.80 -11.64
CA SER A 80 3.78 2.82 -12.12
C SER A 80 4.46 4.15 -11.81
N ALA A 81 3.80 5.27 -12.09
CA ALA A 81 4.31 6.60 -11.75
C ALA A 81 4.49 6.77 -10.22
N MET A 82 3.62 6.18 -9.40
CA MET A 82 3.78 6.17 -7.93
C MET A 82 4.95 5.36 -7.44
N ILE A 83 5.23 4.20 -8.04
CA ILE A 83 6.45 3.47 -7.70
C ILE A 83 7.68 4.34 -7.96
N VAL A 84 7.71 5.06 -9.09
CA VAL A 84 8.81 5.98 -9.39
C VAL A 84 8.90 7.11 -8.36
N LEU A 85 7.78 7.70 -7.94
CA LEU A 85 7.78 8.71 -6.86
C LEU A 85 8.25 8.15 -5.51
N PHE A 86 7.89 6.92 -5.18
CA PHE A 86 8.35 6.27 -3.94
C PHE A 86 9.86 6.09 -3.93
N VAL A 87 10.44 5.73 -5.08
CA VAL A 87 11.90 5.65 -5.23
C VAL A 87 12.52 7.05 -5.14
N ARG A 88 12.03 8.01 -5.92
CA ARG A 88 12.59 9.37 -5.97
C ARG A 88 12.51 10.10 -4.62
N SER A 89 11.44 9.90 -3.86
CA SER A 89 11.23 10.53 -2.54
C SER A 89 11.97 9.84 -1.39
N GLY A 90 12.70 8.76 -1.67
CA GLY A 90 13.37 7.95 -0.66
C GLY A 90 12.42 7.21 0.29
N LEU A 91 11.16 6.98 -0.12
CA LEU A 91 10.28 6.06 0.60
C LEU A 91 10.79 4.62 0.46
N VAL A 92 11.27 4.27 -0.74
CA VAL A 92 11.91 3.00 -1.05
C VAL A 92 13.26 3.31 -1.68
N ASP A 93 14.35 2.88 -1.04
CA ASP A 93 15.68 2.98 -1.63
C ASP A 93 15.98 1.72 -2.45
N LEU A 94 16.10 1.84 -3.78
CA LEU A 94 16.37 0.70 -4.65
C LEU A 94 17.71 0.02 -4.31
N ALA A 95 18.75 0.78 -3.94
CA ALA A 95 20.05 0.21 -3.57
C ALA A 95 19.97 -0.55 -2.23
N GLY A 96 19.13 -0.09 -1.31
CA GLY A 96 18.85 -0.77 -0.03
C GLY A 96 17.89 -1.96 -0.15
N TRP A 97 17.20 -2.12 -1.28
CA TRP A 97 16.25 -3.20 -1.55
C TRP A 97 16.79 -4.24 -2.52
N PHE A 98 17.67 -3.87 -3.44
CA PHE A 98 18.28 -4.78 -4.39
C PHE A 98 19.80 -4.62 -4.35
N SER A 99 20.50 -5.72 -4.13
CA SER A 99 21.96 -5.78 -4.20
C SER A 99 22.39 -7.13 -4.78
N GLU A 100 23.56 -7.15 -5.42
CA GLU A 100 24.24 -8.38 -5.82
C GLU A 100 24.73 -9.18 -4.61
N ASP A 101 24.96 -8.51 -3.47
CA ASP A 101 25.35 -9.14 -2.21
C ASP A 101 24.20 -9.94 -1.57
N PHE A 102 22.96 -9.71 -2.02
CA PHE A 102 21.79 -10.42 -1.51
C PHE A 102 21.59 -11.73 -2.25
N SER A 103 21.21 -12.77 -1.52
CA SER A 103 20.76 -14.03 -2.13
C SER A 103 19.64 -13.77 -3.14
N THR A 104 19.60 -14.54 -4.23
CA THR A 104 18.54 -14.48 -5.25
C THR A 104 17.13 -14.53 -4.64
N LEU A 105 16.91 -15.40 -3.65
CA LEU A 105 15.64 -15.51 -2.94
C LEU A 105 15.22 -14.20 -2.24
N ARG A 106 16.17 -13.47 -1.65
CA ARG A 106 15.91 -12.18 -0.99
C ARG A 106 15.54 -11.10 -1.99
N ASN A 107 16.24 -11.03 -3.12
CA ASN A 107 15.90 -10.09 -4.20
C ASN A 107 14.51 -10.39 -4.79
N VAL A 108 14.18 -11.68 -4.99
CA VAL A 108 12.84 -12.10 -5.43
C VAL A 108 11.78 -11.74 -4.39
N ALA A 109 12.05 -11.95 -3.10
CA ALA A 109 11.14 -11.58 -2.03
C ALA A 109 10.89 -10.06 -2.00
N ASN A 110 11.95 -9.25 -2.12
CA ASN A 110 11.86 -7.79 -2.19
C ASN A 110 11.05 -7.34 -3.42
N ALA A 111 11.26 -7.95 -4.58
CA ALA A 111 10.44 -7.72 -5.77
C ALA A 111 8.98 -8.10 -5.53
N GLY A 112 8.72 -9.20 -4.81
CA GLY A 112 7.38 -9.61 -4.39
C GLY A 112 6.69 -8.55 -3.52
N VAL A 113 7.38 -7.97 -2.55
CA VAL A 113 6.84 -6.86 -1.73
C VAL A 113 6.50 -5.65 -2.61
N LEU A 114 7.40 -5.24 -3.52
CA LEU A 114 7.13 -4.14 -4.44
C LEU A 114 5.94 -4.41 -5.36
N LEU A 115 5.77 -5.66 -5.80
CA LEU A 115 4.62 -6.09 -6.58
C LEU A 115 3.31 -5.96 -5.78
N THR A 116 3.32 -6.30 -4.48
CA THR A 116 2.14 -6.08 -3.62
C THR A 116 1.82 -4.59 -3.45
N ILE A 117 2.83 -3.74 -3.29
CA ILE A 117 2.64 -2.27 -3.24
C ILE A 117 2.05 -1.76 -4.56
N PHE A 118 2.56 -2.23 -5.69
CA PHE A 118 2.07 -1.84 -7.02
C PHE A 118 0.60 -2.23 -7.24
N THR A 119 0.25 -3.48 -6.93
CA THR A 119 -1.14 -3.98 -7.07
C THR A 119 -2.09 -3.24 -6.12
N ALA A 120 -1.68 -2.98 -4.87
CA ALA A 120 -2.47 -2.21 -3.92
C ALA A 120 -2.68 -0.77 -4.40
N THR A 121 -1.62 -0.14 -4.90
CA THR A 121 -1.67 1.23 -5.45
C THR A 121 -2.64 1.30 -6.63
N THR A 122 -2.59 0.31 -7.54
CA THR A 122 -3.52 0.21 -8.66
C THR A 122 -4.97 0.15 -8.18
N GLN A 123 -5.24 -0.63 -7.12
CA GLN A 123 -6.58 -0.79 -6.58
C GLN A 123 -7.06 0.44 -5.80
N ILE A 124 -6.16 1.20 -5.18
CA ILE A 124 -6.51 2.50 -4.58
C ILE A 124 -6.94 3.50 -5.65
N PHE A 125 -6.24 3.59 -6.79
CA PHE A 125 -6.71 4.43 -7.89
C PHE A 125 -8.04 3.93 -8.47
N ASN A 126 -8.21 2.62 -8.64
CA ASN A 126 -9.47 2.02 -9.07
C ASN A 126 -10.63 2.31 -8.09
N SER A 127 -10.33 2.42 -6.79
CA SER A 127 -11.27 2.78 -5.75
C SER A 127 -11.65 4.26 -5.79
N LEU A 128 -10.65 5.14 -5.91
CA LEU A 128 -10.84 6.59 -5.78
C LEU A 128 -11.40 7.23 -7.06
N ILE A 129 -11.03 6.71 -8.22
CA ILE A 129 -11.53 7.21 -9.50
C ILE A 129 -12.95 6.67 -9.71
N PRO A 130 -13.91 7.51 -10.12
CA PRO A 130 -15.25 7.04 -10.49
C PRO A 130 -15.19 6.09 -11.68
N GLU A 131 -16.10 5.13 -11.77
CA GLU A 131 -15.98 4.00 -12.70
C GLU A 131 -16.19 4.39 -14.17
N GLN A 132 -16.98 5.43 -14.44
CA GLN A 132 -17.32 5.90 -15.78
C GLN A 132 -17.80 7.37 -15.79
N GLY A 133 -18.02 7.92 -16.98
CA GLY A 133 -18.56 9.26 -17.20
C GLY A 133 -17.51 10.38 -17.16
N LEU A 134 -17.97 11.64 -17.15
CA LEU A 134 -17.09 12.80 -17.02
C LEU A 134 -16.31 12.86 -15.68
N PRO A 135 -16.88 12.44 -14.54
CA PRO A 135 -16.14 12.41 -13.27
C PRO A 135 -14.89 11.54 -13.32
N PHE A 136 -14.91 10.42 -14.06
CA PHE A 136 -13.72 9.60 -14.30
C PHE A 136 -12.60 10.43 -14.93
N TRP A 137 -12.89 11.12 -16.04
CA TRP A 137 -11.90 11.89 -16.78
C TRP A 137 -11.37 13.09 -16.00
N VAL A 138 -12.23 13.85 -15.33
CA VAL A 138 -11.81 15.02 -14.55
C VAL A 138 -10.91 14.60 -13.40
N ILE A 139 -11.32 13.62 -12.60
CA ILE A 139 -10.54 13.16 -11.45
C ILE A 139 -9.24 12.49 -11.92
N ALA A 140 -9.29 11.66 -12.97
CA ALA A 140 -8.09 11.06 -13.55
C ALA A 140 -7.11 12.12 -14.07
N PHE A 141 -7.60 13.17 -14.75
CA PHE A 141 -6.76 14.27 -15.19
C PHE A 141 -6.12 15.02 -14.01
N CYS A 142 -6.88 15.31 -12.95
CA CYS A 142 -6.33 15.92 -11.73
C CYS A 142 -5.23 15.06 -11.10
N PHE A 143 -5.43 13.73 -11.04
CA PHE A 143 -4.40 12.80 -10.57
C PHE A 143 -3.18 12.81 -11.48
N LEU A 144 -3.37 12.66 -12.80
CA LEU A 144 -2.28 12.68 -13.77
C LEU A 144 -1.46 13.96 -13.65
N TRP A 145 -2.13 15.11 -13.64
CA TRP A 145 -1.51 16.42 -13.49
C TRP A 145 -0.71 16.52 -12.19
N THR A 146 -1.27 16.08 -11.07
CA THR A 146 -0.60 16.14 -9.76
C THR A 146 0.61 15.22 -9.70
N ILE A 147 0.46 13.98 -10.16
CA ILE A 147 1.53 12.98 -10.21
C ILE A 147 2.66 13.45 -11.12
N TRP A 148 2.31 13.97 -12.30
CA TRP A 148 3.25 14.49 -13.28
C TRP A 148 4.08 15.63 -12.71
N ASN A 149 3.43 16.64 -12.12
CA ASN A 149 4.14 17.73 -11.46
C ASN A 149 5.04 17.21 -10.33
N ASN A 150 4.55 16.23 -9.58
CA ASN A 150 5.31 15.70 -8.47
C ASN A 150 6.56 14.91 -8.90
N LEU A 151 6.58 14.41 -10.13
CA LEU A 151 7.71 13.67 -10.70
C LEU A 151 8.94 14.54 -10.90
N PHE A 152 8.77 15.85 -11.03
CA PHE A 152 9.86 16.81 -11.25
C PHE A 152 10.25 17.59 -10.00
N LEU A 153 9.48 17.48 -8.92
CA LEU A 153 9.71 18.18 -7.66
C LEU A 153 10.53 17.34 -6.67
N ASP A 154 11.41 18.00 -5.92
CA ASP A 154 12.16 17.36 -4.84
C ASP A 154 11.30 17.25 -3.59
N PHE A 155 10.85 16.03 -3.30
CA PHE A 155 10.04 15.71 -2.14
C PHE A 155 10.80 14.83 -1.15
N ASP A 156 10.73 15.24 0.12
CA ASP A 156 11.01 14.35 1.23
C ASP A 156 9.85 13.34 1.40
N THR A 157 10.18 12.13 1.87
CA THR A 157 9.25 11.04 2.14
C THR A 157 8.02 11.50 2.93
N LYS A 158 8.21 12.28 4.00
CA LYS A 158 7.11 12.76 4.85
C LYS A 158 6.18 13.71 4.10
N LYS A 159 6.75 14.58 3.25
CA LYS A 159 5.98 15.52 2.42
C LYS A 159 5.18 14.77 1.37
N LEU A 160 5.78 13.74 0.75
CA LEU A 160 5.06 12.88 -0.20
C LEU A 160 3.88 12.17 0.46
N LEU A 161 4.07 11.50 1.61
CA LEU A 161 2.98 10.80 2.30
C LEU A 161 1.85 11.74 2.71
N ARG A 162 2.18 12.95 3.20
CA ARG A 162 1.19 13.95 3.57
C ARG A 162 0.42 14.47 2.35
N SER A 163 1.11 14.75 1.25
CA SER A 163 0.51 15.18 -0.01
C SER A 163 -0.41 14.10 -0.60
N LEU A 164 0.08 12.85 -0.64
CA LEU A 164 -0.65 11.68 -1.11
C LEU A 164 -1.90 11.42 -0.28
N GLY A 165 -1.76 11.44 1.05
CA GLY A 165 -2.90 11.29 1.97
C GLY A 165 -3.95 12.37 1.76
N GLY A 166 -3.54 13.63 1.63
CA GLY A 166 -4.45 14.74 1.34
C GLY A 166 -5.18 14.58 0.00
N MET A 167 -4.45 14.21 -1.05
CA MET A 167 -5.00 13.99 -2.39
C MET A 167 -6.01 12.84 -2.40
N PHE A 168 -5.70 11.72 -1.74
CA PHE A 168 -6.58 10.56 -1.70
C PHE A 168 -7.84 10.79 -0.86
N VAL A 169 -7.70 11.44 0.30
CA VAL A 169 -8.84 11.83 1.12
C VAL A 169 -9.72 12.80 0.34
N LEU A 170 -9.14 13.80 -0.34
CA LEU A 170 -9.90 14.73 -1.17
C LEU A 170 -10.66 14.02 -2.30
N ALA A 171 -10.02 13.08 -3.00
CA ALA A 171 -10.67 12.30 -4.05
C ALA A 171 -11.79 11.41 -3.50
N PHE A 172 -11.59 10.80 -2.34
CA PHE A 172 -12.61 10.01 -1.65
C PHE A 172 -13.82 10.88 -1.27
N PHE A 173 -13.58 12.06 -0.69
CA PHE A 173 -14.61 13.03 -0.36
C PHE A 173 -15.33 13.53 -1.61
N ALA A 174 -14.61 13.80 -2.70
CA ALA A 174 -15.23 14.16 -3.98
C ALA A 174 -16.15 13.05 -4.49
N LYS A 175 -15.72 11.78 -4.48
CA LYS A 175 -16.51 10.64 -4.93
C LYS A 175 -17.73 10.36 -4.05
N TYR A 176 -17.56 10.36 -2.73
CA TYR A 176 -18.60 9.91 -1.81
C TYR A 176 -19.45 11.01 -1.18
N LEU A 177 -18.93 12.24 -1.04
CA LEU A 177 -19.73 13.37 -0.57
C LEU A 177 -20.23 14.24 -1.71
N VAL A 178 -19.40 14.56 -2.71
CA VAL A 178 -19.86 15.45 -3.79
C VAL A 178 -20.70 14.67 -4.80
N LEU A 179 -20.13 13.63 -5.41
CA LEU A 179 -20.80 12.87 -6.48
C LEU A 179 -22.00 12.05 -5.99
N ALA A 180 -21.95 11.46 -4.79
CA ALA A 180 -23.10 10.73 -4.26
C ALA A 180 -24.30 11.67 -3.99
N ASN A 181 -24.06 12.85 -3.41
CA ASN A 181 -25.14 13.83 -3.18
C ASN A 181 -25.68 14.41 -4.50
N LEU A 182 -24.85 14.54 -5.53
CA LEU A 182 -25.28 15.03 -6.85
C LEU A 182 -26.08 14.01 -7.67
N THR A 183 -25.90 12.71 -7.42
CA THR A 183 -26.55 11.62 -8.17
C THR A 183 -27.79 11.04 -7.48
N THR A 184 -28.16 11.60 -6.32
CA THR A 184 -29.35 11.16 -5.56
C THR A 184 -30.62 11.74 -6.17
N SER A 185 -31.40 10.90 -6.84
CA SER A 185 -32.69 11.27 -7.43
C SER A 185 -33.82 11.18 -6.39
N GLY A 186 -33.97 12.17 -5.50
CA GLY A 186 -35.12 12.24 -4.57
C GLY A 186 -35.33 13.62 -3.94
N ASP A 187 -36.45 14.27 -4.29
CA ASP A 187 -37.22 15.36 -3.63
C ASP A 187 -36.63 16.75 -3.24
N ALA A 188 -35.74 17.32 -4.06
CA ALA A 188 -35.61 18.79 -4.34
C ALA A 188 -35.12 19.84 -3.28
N GLY A 189 -34.00 20.52 -3.63
CA GLY A 189 -33.05 21.39 -2.87
C GLY A 189 -31.44 21.23 -2.99
N TRP A 190 -30.75 20.46 -3.87
CA TRP A 190 -31.38 19.69 -4.89
C TRP A 190 -32.12 20.83 -5.69
N LEU A 191 -31.60 22.10 -5.64
CA LEU A 191 -32.30 23.35 -5.20
C LEU A 191 -33.11 23.94 -6.32
N GLN A 192 -34.23 23.24 -6.47
CA GLN A 192 -35.12 23.26 -7.61
C GLN A 192 -34.54 22.57 -8.85
N ARG A 193 -33.57 21.67 -8.62
CA ARG A 193 -32.70 21.01 -9.60
C ARG A 193 -32.16 22.09 -10.55
N ILE A 194 -31.50 23.06 -9.92
CA ILE A 194 -30.90 24.25 -10.52
C ILE A 194 -31.93 25.36 -10.92
N PHE A 195 -33.26 25.15 -10.76
CA PHE A 195 -34.43 25.93 -11.24
C PHE A 195 -35.02 25.49 -12.59
N GLU A 196 -35.51 24.23 -12.70
CA GLU A 196 -36.44 23.82 -13.79
C GLU A 196 -35.86 23.61 -15.22
N ASN A 197 -34.70 22.96 -15.35
CA ASN A 197 -34.17 22.37 -16.61
C ASN A 197 -33.66 23.34 -17.70
N PRO A 198 -32.36 23.25 -18.02
CA PRO A 198 -31.98 23.43 -19.43
C PRO A 198 -31.00 22.38 -20.00
N ALA A 199 -30.53 21.41 -19.21
CA ALA A 199 -29.48 20.48 -19.66
C ALA A 199 -29.73 18.99 -19.30
N LYS A 200 -30.99 18.60 -19.12
CA LYS A 200 -31.37 17.34 -18.46
C LYS A 200 -31.08 16.06 -19.25
N GLU A 201 -30.88 16.14 -20.56
CA GLU A 201 -30.67 14.95 -21.40
C GLU A 201 -29.20 14.71 -21.77
N THR A 202 -28.36 15.76 -21.78
CA THR A 202 -26.93 15.60 -22.09
C THR A 202 -26.12 15.22 -20.84
N PHE A 203 -26.51 15.67 -19.65
CA PHE A 203 -25.81 15.36 -18.40
C PHE A 203 -26.21 14.03 -17.75
N THR A 204 -27.40 13.52 -18.03
CA THR A 204 -27.88 12.24 -17.48
C THR A 204 -26.99 11.09 -17.92
N TRP A 205 -26.58 11.05 -19.18
CA TRP A 205 -25.60 10.06 -19.67
C TRP A 205 -24.17 10.34 -19.20
N LEU A 206 -23.83 11.62 -18.98
CA LEU A 206 -22.48 12.05 -18.59
C LEU A 206 -22.14 11.77 -17.11
N LEU A 207 -23.17 11.65 -16.26
CA LEU A 207 -23.08 11.49 -14.80
C LEU A 207 -23.69 10.15 -14.31
N GLU A 208 -24.06 9.24 -15.22
CA GLU A 208 -24.63 7.95 -14.85
C GLU A 208 -23.53 7.05 -14.25
N LEU A 209 -23.45 7.05 -12.93
CA LEU A 209 -22.52 6.23 -12.16
C LEU A 209 -23.22 4.94 -11.71
N PRO A 210 -22.55 3.78 -11.77
CA PRO A 210 -23.11 2.54 -11.24
C PRO A 210 -23.45 2.74 -9.76
N ARG A 211 -24.69 2.42 -9.37
CA ARG A 211 -25.12 2.51 -7.98
C ARG A 211 -24.69 1.26 -7.24
N TYR A 212 -23.74 1.44 -6.33
CA TYR A 212 -23.31 0.42 -5.40
C TYR A 212 -23.94 0.63 -4.02
N SER A 213 -24.01 -0.42 -3.22
CA SER A 213 -24.41 -0.33 -1.82
C SER A 213 -23.45 0.59 -1.04
N PRO A 214 -23.93 1.34 -0.02
CA PRO A 214 -23.09 2.13 0.88
C PRO A 214 -21.94 1.33 1.51
N ALA A 215 -22.12 0.02 1.67
CA ALA A 215 -21.10 -0.90 2.16
C ALA A 215 -19.79 -0.82 1.35
N THR A 216 -19.88 -0.51 0.04
CA THR A 216 -18.73 -0.26 -0.82
C THR A 216 -17.88 0.92 -0.33
N GLY A 217 -18.50 2.01 0.11
CA GLY A 217 -17.78 3.18 0.61
C GLY A 217 -16.98 2.87 1.87
N TYR A 218 -17.53 2.07 2.78
CA TYR A 218 -16.82 1.63 3.98
C TYR A 218 -15.62 0.73 3.66
N LEU A 219 -15.78 -0.21 2.72
CA LEU A 219 -14.67 -1.07 2.27
C LEU A 219 -13.55 -0.25 1.62
N GLN A 220 -13.90 0.73 0.79
CA GLN A 220 -12.93 1.60 0.13
C GLN A 220 -12.23 2.54 1.12
N PHE A 221 -12.94 3.07 2.11
CA PHE A 221 -12.34 3.85 3.19
C PHE A 221 -11.35 3.01 3.99
N LEU A 222 -11.73 1.79 4.36
CA LEU A 222 -10.84 0.85 5.05
C LEU A 222 -9.61 0.50 4.20
N ALA A 223 -9.80 0.24 2.90
CA ALA A 223 -8.70 -0.03 1.99
C ALA A 223 -7.71 1.15 1.92
N LEU A 224 -8.23 2.39 1.84
CA LEU A 224 -7.41 3.59 1.85
C LEU A 224 -6.63 3.74 3.16
N ALA A 225 -7.28 3.55 4.31
CA ALA A 225 -6.63 3.63 5.61
C ALA A 225 -5.52 2.57 5.77
N LEU A 226 -5.80 1.33 5.37
CA LEU A 226 -4.83 0.24 5.37
C LEU A 226 -3.66 0.51 4.41
N TYR A 227 -3.92 1.10 3.25
CA TYR A 227 -2.88 1.47 2.29
C TYR A 227 -1.93 2.52 2.87
N LEU A 228 -2.46 3.59 3.45
CA LEU A 228 -1.65 4.63 4.09
C LEU A 228 -0.85 4.08 5.27
N LEU A 229 -1.46 3.20 6.08
CA LEU A 229 -0.77 2.48 7.15
C LEU A 229 0.35 1.59 6.60
N GLY A 230 0.08 0.84 5.53
CA GLY A 230 1.07 0.00 4.85
C GLY A 230 2.26 0.83 4.37
N LEU A 231 2.00 1.93 3.66
CA LEU A 231 3.07 2.84 3.22
C LEU A 231 3.87 3.43 4.38
N PHE A 232 3.22 3.77 5.49
CA PHE A 232 3.90 4.27 6.69
C PHE A 232 4.80 3.20 7.33
N LEU A 233 4.41 1.92 7.27
CA LEU A 233 5.17 0.80 7.80
C LEU A 233 6.28 0.30 6.86
N THR A 234 6.26 0.72 5.58
CA THR A 234 7.29 0.33 4.60
C THR A 234 8.68 0.79 5.04
N PRO A 235 9.64 -0.14 5.19
CA PRO A 235 11.00 0.24 5.55
C PRO A 235 11.71 0.90 4.37
N ARG A 236 12.50 1.94 4.64
CA ARG A 236 13.31 2.61 3.60
C ARG A 236 14.32 1.68 2.95
N THR A 237 15.02 0.87 3.76
CA THR A 237 16.00 -0.13 3.31
C THR A 237 15.64 -1.49 3.89
N THR A 238 15.94 -2.55 3.15
CA THR A 238 15.91 -3.92 3.69
C THR A 238 17.29 -4.36 4.18
N ASN A 239 18.34 -3.63 3.80
CA ASN A 239 19.70 -3.82 4.27
C ASN A 239 19.81 -3.49 5.77
N LYS A 240 20.44 -4.38 6.55
CA LYS A 240 20.79 -4.17 7.96
C LYS A 240 22.29 -4.28 8.09
#